data_AF-A0A7S3MWT7-F1
#
_entry.id   AF-A0A7S3MWT7-F1
#
_cell.length_a   1.000
_cell.length_b   1.000
_cell.length_c   1.000
_cell.angle_alpha   90.00
_cell.angle_beta   90.00
_cell.angle_gamma   90.00
#
_symmetry.space_group_name_H-M   'P 1'
#
loop_
_entity.id
_entity.type
_entity.pdbx_description
1 polymer ?
#
loop_
_entity_poly.entity_id
_entity_poly.type
_entity_poly.pdbx_seq_one_letter_code
_entity_poly.pdbx_strand_id
1 'polypeptide(L)'
;LWIEEGECKGIIIKGGERLRSDSVILTTGTFLGGLIHIGRQTRPAGRIVRTEETVYKEGEPNQELLEPPSNSMSECIKGLGFPVGRLRTGTPPRILLSTINFEGLEKQVSDDPITLFSYLHQYEQAETGKFAGRQKEEIECFITLTTDEVHEQ
;
A
#
# COMPACT_ATOMS: atom_id res chain seq x y z
N LEU A 1 10.80 -14.16 15.50
CA LEU A 1 10.23 -14.10 16.86
C LEU A 1 11.24 -14.68 17.83
N TRP A 2 11.30 -14.17 19.07
CA TRP A 2 12.07 -14.80 20.14
C TRP A 2 11.14 -15.74 20.91
N ILE A 3 11.32 -17.04 20.72
CA ILE A 3 10.49 -18.09 21.34
C ILE A 3 11.37 -18.92 22.27
N GLU A 4 10.91 -19.12 23.51
CA GLU A 4 11.53 -19.99 24.51
C GLU A 4 10.43 -20.84 25.14
N GLU A 5 10.64 -22.15 25.20
CA GLU A 5 9.69 -23.11 25.82
C GLU A 5 8.25 -23.00 25.27
N GLY A 6 8.10 -22.63 24.00
CA GLY A 6 6.81 -22.45 23.34
C GLY A 6 6.15 -21.09 23.56
N GLU A 7 6.78 -20.19 24.33
CA GLU A 7 6.27 -18.86 24.61
C GLU A 7 7.02 -17.77 23.85
N CYS A 8 6.30 -16.78 23.35
CA CYS A 8 6.91 -15.60 22.75
C CYS A 8 7.41 -14.65 23.84
N LYS A 9 8.73 -14.45 23.91
CA LYS A 9 9.39 -13.54 24.86
C LYS A 9 9.69 -12.17 24.25
N GLY A 10 9.38 -11.98 22.97
CA GLY A 10 9.59 -10.73 22.24
C GLY A 10 10.06 -10.94 20.80
N ILE A 11 10.87 -10.01 20.30
CA ILE A 11 11.38 -10.01 18.92
C ILE A 11 12.90 -9.96 18.86
N ILE A 12 13.45 -10.50 17.77
CA ILE A 12 14.86 -10.35 17.40
C ILE A 12 14.87 -9.45 16.17
N ILE A 13 15.53 -8.29 16.28
CA ILE A 13 15.60 -7.33 15.16
C ILE A 13 16.79 -7.63 14.25
N LYS A 14 16.82 -6.96 13.09
CA LYS A 14 17.98 -6.99 12.20
C LYS A 14 19.19 -6.43 12.94
N GLY A 15 20.24 -7.25 13.11
CA GLY A 15 21.39 -6.94 13.97
C GLY A 15 21.54 -7.90 15.15
N GLY A 16 20.51 -8.71 15.45
CA GLY A 16 20.56 -9.79 16.45
C GLY A 16 20.17 -9.36 17.86
N GLU A 17 19.92 -8.07 18.10
CA GLU A 17 19.40 -7.57 19.36
C GLU A 17 18.01 -8.16 19.67
N ARG A 18 17.79 -8.48 20.94
CA ARG A 18 16.52 -9.03 21.46
C ARG A 18 15.78 -7.94 22.21
N LEU A 19 14.56 -7.65 21.78
CA LEU A 19 13.64 -6.76 22.47
C LEU A 19 12.60 -7.61 23.19
N ARG A 20 12.60 -7.55 24.52
CA ARG A 20 11.67 -8.30 25.37
C ARG A 20 10.28 -7.66 25.32
N SER A 21 9.25 -8.48 25.24
CA SER A 21 7.85 -8.04 25.37
C SER A 21 6.99 -9.20 25.86
N ASP A 22 5.94 -8.90 26.63
CA ASP A 22 4.94 -9.89 27.06
C ASP A 22 3.95 -10.24 25.95
N SER A 23 3.88 -9.42 24.89
CA SER A 23 3.00 -9.66 23.73
C SER A 23 3.58 -9.04 22.47
N VAL A 24 3.41 -9.71 21.34
CA VAL A 24 3.87 -9.26 20.02
C VAL A 24 2.71 -9.34 19.03
N ILE A 25 2.39 -8.21 18.40
CA ILE A 25 1.39 -8.13 17.32
C ILE A 25 2.13 -7.99 16.00
N LEU A 26 1.84 -8.88 15.05
CA LEU A 26 2.43 -8.87 13.71
C LEU A 26 1.47 -8.28 12.69
N THR A 27 1.83 -7.14 12.09
CA THR A 27 1.06 -6.47 11.04
C THR A 27 1.93 -6.26 9.80
N THR A 28 2.46 -7.36 9.26
CA THR A 28 3.48 -7.35 8.21
C THR A 28 3.00 -6.87 6.84
N GLY A 29 1.68 -6.70 6.66
CA GLY A 29 1.10 -6.25 5.40
C GLY A 29 1.57 -7.11 4.22
N THR A 30 2.07 -6.48 3.17
CA THR A 30 2.56 -7.14 1.95
C THR A 30 4.04 -7.58 2.03
N PHE A 31 4.69 -7.43 3.19
CA PHE A 31 6.14 -7.63 3.31
C PHE A 31 6.54 -9.07 3.63
N LEU A 32 5.68 -9.87 4.27
CA LEU A 32 6.04 -11.21 4.74
C LEU A 32 6.31 -12.16 3.56
N GLY A 33 7.59 -12.46 3.29
CA GLY A 33 7.99 -13.20 2.09
C GLY A 33 7.51 -12.54 0.79
N GLY A 34 7.42 -11.21 0.77
CA GLY A 34 6.87 -10.43 -0.33
C GLY A 34 7.60 -10.64 -1.65
N LEU A 35 6.84 -10.74 -2.74
CA LEU A 35 7.32 -10.79 -4.12
C LEU A 35 6.54 -9.79 -4.97
N ILE A 36 7.26 -9.08 -5.84
CA ILE A 36 6.66 -8.20 -6.84
C ILE A 36 6.81 -8.85 -8.20
N HIS A 37 5.73 -8.81 -8.97
CA HIS A 37 5.63 -9.39 -10.30
C HIS A 37 5.28 -8.31 -11.32
N ILE A 38 6.14 -8.10 -12.30
CA ILE A 38 5.93 -7.15 -13.41
C ILE A 38 6.18 -7.92 -14.71
N GLY A 39 5.09 -8.19 -15.45
CA GLY A 39 5.13 -9.11 -16.57
C GLY A 39 5.70 -10.48 -16.15
N ARG A 40 6.80 -10.89 -16.80
CA ARG A 40 7.52 -12.14 -16.49
C ARG A 40 8.60 -11.98 -15.41
N GLN A 41 8.92 -10.75 -15.01
CA GLN A 41 9.95 -10.50 -14.01
C GLN A 41 9.36 -10.62 -12.60
N THR A 42 10.11 -11.27 -11.71
CA THR A 42 9.75 -11.43 -10.30
C THR A 42 10.93 -11.02 -9.44
N ARG A 43 10.68 -10.20 -8.41
CA ARG A 43 11.73 -9.68 -7.52
C ARG A 43 11.27 -9.75 -6.05
N PRO A 44 12.16 -10.09 -5.09
CA PRO A 44 11.85 -10.02 -3.66
C PRO A 44 11.64 -8.58 -3.20
N ALA A 45 10.42 -8.25 -2.76
CA ALA A 45 10.07 -6.91 -2.29
C ALA A 45 8.70 -6.93 -1.60
N GLY A 46 8.53 -6.08 -0.59
CA GLY A 46 7.23 -5.85 0.04
C GLY A 46 6.36 -4.86 -0.72
N ARG A 47 6.98 -3.80 -1.25
CA ARG A 47 6.30 -2.70 -1.97
C ARG A 47 7.24 -2.03 -2.98
N ILE A 48 6.67 -1.41 -4.01
CA ILE A 48 7.37 -0.46 -4.88
C ILE A 48 7.28 0.92 -4.22
N VAL A 49 8.41 1.58 -4.04
CA VAL A 49 8.50 2.99 -3.62
C VAL A 49 8.28 3.87 -4.84
N ARG A 50 7.51 4.93 -4.67
CA ARG A 50 7.15 5.87 -5.74
C ARG A 50 7.74 7.23 -5.41
N THR A 51 8.67 7.66 -6.23
CA THR A 51 9.33 8.98 -6.15
C THR A 51 9.45 9.58 -7.55
N GLU A 52 9.82 10.85 -7.62
CA GLU A 52 10.12 11.54 -8.89
C GLU A 52 11.26 10.86 -9.67
N GLU A 53 12.15 10.15 -8.97
CA GLU A 53 13.25 9.39 -9.57
C GLU A 53 12.78 8.09 -10.24
N THR A 54 11.61 7.58 -9.87
CA THR A 54 11.02 6.34 -10.42
C THR A 54 10.08 6.59 -11.61
N VAL A 55 10.07 7.80 -12.15
CA VAL A 55 9.25 8.14 -13.32
C VAL A 55 9.81 7.44 -14.56
N TYR A 56 8.93 6.76 -15.30
CA TYR A 56 9.28 6.12 -16.57
C TYR A 56 9.82 7.15 -17.56
N LYS A 57 10.93 6.83 -18.20
CA LYS A 57 11.54 7.63 -19.26
C LYS A 57 11.75 6.75 -20.49
N GLU A 58 11.18 7.17 -21.60
CA GLU A 58 11.30 6.43 -22.86
C GLU A 58 12.77 6.28 -23.26
N GLY A 59 13.18 5.06 -23.63
CA GLY A 59 14.56 4.75 -23.98
C GLY A 59 15.52 4.55 -22.81
N GLU A 60 15.09 4.78 -21.56
CA GLU A 60 15.89 4.50 -20.36
C GLU A 60 15.44 3.20 -19.65
N PRO A 61 16.35 2.49 -18.96
CA PRO A 61 15.95 1.39 -18.09
C PRO A 61 15.02 1.87 -16.98
N ASN A 62 13.92 1.14 -16.74
CA ASN A 62 13.00 1.42 -15.65
C ASN A 62 13.76 1.42 -14.31
N GLN A 63 13.73 2.56 -13.62
CA GLN A 63 14.25 2.68 -12.27
C GLN A 63 13.17 2.30 -11.27
N GLU A 64 13.44 1.24 -10.50
CA GLU A 64 12.55 0.76 -9.45
C GLU A 64 13.26 0.88 -8.11
N LEU A 65 12.62 1.59 -7.17
CA LEU A 65 13.01 1.57 -5.77
C LEU A 65 12.07 0.62 -5.05
N LEU A 66 12.61 -0.41 -4.40
CA LEU A 66 11.84 -1.48 -3.77
C LEU A 66 12.06 -1.49 -2.26
N GLU A 67 10.99 -1.59 -1.48
CA GLU A 67 11.11 -1.86 -0.06
C GLU A 67 11.39 -3.36 0.17
N PRO A 68 12.41 -3.73 0.96
CA PRO A 68 12.81 -5.12 1.12
C PRO A 68 11.73 -5.95 1.81
N PRO A 69 11.57 -7.24 1.46
CA PRO A 69 10.61 -8.11 2.12
C PRO A 69 11.13 -8.58 3.49
N SER A 70 10.20 -9.03 4.34
CA SER A 70 10.49 -9.64 5.64
C SER A 70 10.64 -11.17 5.52
N ASN A 71 11.71 -11.63 4.86
CA ASN A 71 11.95 -13.06 4.61
C ASN A 71 12.23 -13.86 5.89
N SER A 72 13.10 -13.36 6.77
CA SER A 72 13.43 -14.05 8.03
C SER A 72 12.22 -14.24 8.95
N MET A 73 11.28 -13.29 8.93
CA MET A 73 10.03 -13.43 9.67
C MET A 73 9.11 -14.49 9.04
N SER A 74 9.05 -14.56 7.70
CA SER A 74 8.30 -15.61 6.99
C SER A 74 8.81 -17.00 7.37
N GLU A 75 10.14 -17.20 7.34
CA GLU A 75 10.74 -18.48 7.72
C GLU A 75 10.54 -18.80 9.21
N CYS A 76 10.59 -17.79 10.08
CA CYS A 76 10.29 -17.98 11.50
C CYS A 76 8.84 -18.47 11.71
N ILE A 77 7.85 -17.86 11.05
CA ILE A 77 6.44 -18.26 11.18
C ILE A 77 6.22 -19.67 10.64
N LYS A 78 6.81 -20.02 9.49
CA LYS A 78 6.76 -21.38 8.95
C LYS A 78 7.42 -22.39 9.89
N GLY A 79 8.59 -22.05 10.46
CA GLY A 79 9.33 -22.90 11.38
C GLY A 79 8.59 -23.18 12.70
N LEU A 80 7.65 -22.31 13.08
CA LEU A 80 6.75 -22.52 14.22
C LEU A 80 5.55 -23.43 13.89
N GLY A 81 5.43 -23.90 12.65
CA GLY A 81 4.36 -24.81 12.22
C GLY A 81 3.04 -24.14 11.87
N PHE A 82 3.00 -22.79 11.76
CA PHE A 82 1.81 -22.11 11.27
C PHE A 82 1.58 -22.40 9.77
N PRO A 83 0.32 -22.59 9.34
CA PRO A 83 0.01 -22.69 7.92
C PRO A 83 0.26 -21.34 7.24
N VAL A 84 1.07 -21.34 6.19
CA VAL A 84 1.40 -20.13 5.43
C VAL A 84 1.01 -20.32 3.97
N GLY A 85 0.13 -19.45 3.46
CA GLY A 85 -0.23 -19.35 2.05
C GLY A 85 0.36 -18.11 1.39
N ARG A 86 0.13 -17.97 0.07
CA ARG A 86 0.47 -16.75 -0.67
C ARG A 86 -0.80 -16.17 -1.29
N LEU A 87 -1.03 -14.88 -1.03
CA LEU A 87 -2.00 -14.08 -1.74
C LEU A 87 -1.28 -13.15 -2.72
N ARG A 88 -1.96 -12.76 -3.79
CA ARG A 88 -1.45 -11.80 -4.77
C ARG A 88 -2.52 -10.75 -5.04
N THR A 89 -2.09 -9.50 -5.02
CA THR A 89 -2.90 -8.33 -5.37
C THR A 89 -2.20 -7.55 -6.46
N GLY A 90 -2.97 -6.99 -7.39
CA GLY A 90 -2.47 -6.06 -8.41
C GLY A 90 -2.55 -4.61 -7.93
N THR A 91 -1.77 -3.74 -8.56
CA THR A 91 -1.95 -2.29 -8.41
C THR A 91 -1.75 -1.66 -9.79
N PRO A 92 -2.61 -0.71 -10.21
CA PRO A 92 -2.47 -0.07 -11.51
C PRO A 92 -1.17 0.76 -11.59
N PRO A 93 -0.68 1.09 -12.79
CA PRO A 93 0.41 2.05 -12.93
C PRO A 93 0.02 3.41 -12.36
N ARG A 94 1.01 4.26 -12.06
CA ARG A 94 0.79 5.66 -11.70
C ARG A 94 1.16 6.49 -12.91
N ILE A 95 0.26 7.36 -13.32
CA ILE A 95 0.37 8.16 -14.54
C ILE A 95 0.72 9.58 -14.13
N LEU A 96 1.61 10.22 -14.88
CA LEU A 96 1.94 11.62 -14.67
C LEU A 96 0.74 12.48 -15.03
N LEU A 97 0.27 13.31 -14.10
CA LEU A 97 -0.96 14.09 -14.28
C LEU A 97 -0.92 14.98 -15.54
N SER A 98 0.23 15.59 -15.83
CA SER A 98 0.40 16.50 -16.97
C SER A 98 0.34 15.83 -18.34
N THR A 99 0.34 14.50 -18.40
CA THR A 99 0.26 13.75 -19.66
C THR A 99 -1.14 13.25 -19.97
N ILE A 100 -2.14 13.59 -19.15
CA ILE A 100 -3.53 13.16 -19.32
C ILE A 100 -4.32 14.28 -19.99
N ASN A 101 -5.03 13.96 -21.08
CA ASN A 101 -6.05 14.84 -21.63
C ASN A 101 -7.36 14.64 -20.88
N PHE A 102 -7.82 15.68 -20.19
CA PHE A 102 -9.08 15.68 -19.43
C PHE A 102 -10.27 16.21 -20.24
N GLU A 103 -10.04 16.75 -21.44
CA GLU A 103 -11.12 17.24 -22.30
C GLU A 103 -12.09 16.12 -22.67
N GLY A 104 -13.39 16.34 -22.39
CA GLY A 104 -14.44 15.37 -22.68
C GLY A 104 -14.61 14.24 -21.66
N LEU A 105 -13.77 14.14 -20.64
CA LEU A 105 -13.97 13.18 -19.54
C LEU A 105 -15.09 13.65 -18.60
N GLU A 106 -15.90 12.70 -18.12
CA GLU A 106 -16.92 12.98 -17.11
C GLU A 106 -16.24 13.21 -15.76
N LYS A 107 -16.59 14.34 -15.12
CA LYS A 107 -16.14 14.67 -13.77
C LYS A 107 -16.99 13.96 -12.73
N GLN A 108 -16.35 13.28 -11.80
CA GLN A 108 -16.97 12.74 -10.60
C GLN A 108 -16.57 13.61 -9.40
N VAL A 109 -17.54 14.40 -8.93
CA VAL A 109 -17.40 15.29 -7.76
C VAL A 109 -17.70 14.54 -6.45
N SER A 110 -17.32 15.12 -5.32
CA SER A 110 -17.64 14.56 -4.00
C SER A 110 -19.13 14.70 -3.67
N ASP A 111 -19.57 13.98 -2.64
CA ASP A 111 -20.89 14.19 -2.04
C ASP A 111 -21.00 15.59 -1.40
N ASP A 112 -22.15 16.23 -1.57
CA ASP A 112 -22.51 17.48 -0.90
C ASP A 112 -23.80 17.29 -0.07
N PRO A 113 -23.75 17.39 1.27
CA PRO A 113 -22.58 17.71 2.08
C PRO A 113 -21.61 16.53 2.26
N ILE A 114 -20.31 16.84 2.39
CA ILE A 114 -19.28 15.83 2.68
C ILE A 114 -19.60 15.11 3.99
N THR A 115 -19.61 13.78 3.94
CA THR A 115 -19.73 12.94 5.13
C THR A 115 -18.37 12.69 5.76
N LEU A 116 -18.18 13.15 7.00
CA LEU A 116 -16.97 12.86 7.77
C LEU A 116 -16.98 11.42 8.28
N PHE A 117 -15.85 10.72 8.18
CA PHE A 117 -15.74 9.33 8.63
C PHE A 117 -15.85 9.14 10.15
N SER A 118 -15.41 10.11 10.95
CA SER A 118 -15.39 10.02 12.42
C SER A 118 -16.61 10.69 13.04
N TYR A 119 -17.32 9.97 13.91
CA TYR A 119 -18.42 10.54 14.69
C TYR A 119 -17.99 11.76 15.52
N LEU A 120 -16.76 11.78 16.05
CA LEU A 120 -16.27 12.93 16.82
C LEU A 120 -16.24 14.20 15.97
N HIS A 121 -15.78 14.10 14.72
CA HIS A 121 -15.77 15.25 13.81
C HIS A 121 -17.18 15.62 13.35
N GLN A 122 -18.08 14.64 13.16
CA GLN A 122 -19.49 14.93 12.87
C GLN A 122 -20.14 15.70 14.02
N TYR A 123 -19.91 15.31 15.27
CA TYR A 123 -20.42 16.01 16.45
C TYR A 123 -19.84 17.41 16.57
N GLU A 124 -18.53 17.58 16.43
CA GLU A 124 -17.89 18.90 16.46
C GLU A 124 -18.45 19.83 15.37
N GLN A 125 -18.63 19.31 14.16
CA GLN A 125 -19.22 20.08 13.06
C GLN A 125 -20.68 20.45 13.35
N ALA A 126 -21.47 19.54 13.94
CA ALA A 126 -22.85 19.81 14.33
C ALA A 126 -22.95 20.88 15.44
N GLU A 127 -22.03 20.88 16.40
CA GLU A 127 -22.01 21.87 17.49
C GLU A 127 -21.48 23.25 17.05
N THR A 128 -20.44 23.28 16.22
CA THR A 128 -19.71 24.51 15.87
C THR A 128 -20.12 25.11 14.53
N GLY A 129 -20.79 24.34 13.67
CA GLY A 129 -21.06 24.68 12.27
C GLY A 129 -19.81 24.73 11.37
N LYS A 130 -18.63 24.34 11.87
CA LYS A 130 -17.37 24.36 11.12
C LYS A 130 -16.97 22.96 10.67
N PHE A 131 -16.46 22.84 9.44
CA PHE A 131 -15.92 21.59 8.95
C PHE A 131 -14.70 21.14 9.79
N ALA A 132 -14.82 19.99 10.44
CA ALA A 132 -13.84 19.46 11.39
C ALA A 132 -12.79 18.54 10.73
N GLY A 133 -12.86 18.32 9.41
CA GLY A 133 -11.87 17.53 8.68
C GLY A 133 -10.56 18.29 8.39
N ARG A 134 -9.47 17.53 8.17
CA ARG A 134 -8.15 18.11 7.83
C ARG A 134 -8.06 18.65 6.42
N GLN A 135 -8.78 18.05 5.47
CA GLN A 135 -8.75 18.42 4.06
C GLN A 135 -10.05 19.14 3.71
N LYS A 136 -9.95 20.43 3.45
CA LYS A 136 -11.09 21.28 3.06
C LYS A 136 -11.29 21.36 1.55
N GLU A 137 -10.21 21.16 0.78
CA GLU A 137 -10.26 21.22 -0.68
C GLU A 137 -10.62 19.86 -1.24
N GLU A 138 -11.76 19.83 -1.92
CA GLU A 138 -12.20 18.70 -2.72
C GLU A 138 -11.39 18.61 -4.00
N ILE A 139 -11.11 17.38 -4.43
CA ILE A 139 -10.41 17.09 -5.68
C ILE A 139 -11.39 16.33 -6.58
N GLU A 140 -11.49 16.76 -7.83
CA GLU A 140 -12.32 16.09 -8.83
C GLU A 140 -11.66 14.77 -9.27
N CYS A 141 -12.46 13.71 -9.32
CA CYS A 141 -12.11 12.48 -10.02
C CYS A 141 -12.66 12.54 -11.46
N PHE A 142 -12.11 11.71 -12.35
CA PHE A 142 -12.53 11.64 -13.76
C PHE A 142 -12.83 10.21 -14.16
N ILE A 143 -13.89 10.02 -14.94
CA ILE A 143 -14.35 8.73 -15.44
C ILE A 143 -13.89 8.54 -16.89
N THR A 144 -13.37 7.36 -17.20
CA THR A 144 -13.03 6.92 -18.56
C THR A 144 -13.31 5.43 -18.71
N LEU A 145 -13.31 4.95 -19.95
CA LEU A 145 -13.63 3.56 -20.31
C LEU A 145 -12.55 3.00 -21.23
N THR A 146 -12.36 1.69 -21.19
CA THR A 146 -11.52 1.01 -22.20
C THR A 146 -12.27 0.91 -23.53
N THR A 147 -11.51 0.84 -24.61
CA THR A 147 -12.01 0.55 -25.97
C THR A 147 -11.61 -0.86 -26.39
N ASP A 148 -12.20 -1.39 -27.46
CA ASP A 148 -11.89 -2.73 -27.97
C ASP A 148 -10.40 -2.89 -28.32
N GLU A 149 -9.76 -1.85 -28.87
CA GLU A 149 -8.33 -1.83 -29.22
C GLU A 149 -7.42 -2.14 -28.01
N VAL A 150 -7.79 -1.74 -26.80
CA VAL A 150 -7.01 -2.03 -25.58
C VAL A 150 -7.03 -3.53 -25.23
N HIS A 151 -8.05 -4.27 -25.67
CA HIS A 151 -8.22 -5.69 -25.37
C HIS A 151 -7.59 -6.63 -26.41
N GLU A 152 -7.15 -6.11 -27.56
CA GLU A 152 -6.55 -6.89 -28.65
C GLU A 152 -5.05 -7.20 -28.46
N GLN A 153 -4.44 -6.77 -27.34
CA GLN A 153 -3.00 -6.89 -27.04
C GLN A 153 -2.58 -8.20 -26.35
#